data_AF-A0AAD6Z1F3-F1
#
_entry.id   AF-A0AAD6Z1F3-F1
#
_cell.length_a   1.000
_cell.length_b   1.000
_cell.length_c   1.000
_cell.angle_alpha   90.00
_cell.angle_beta   90.00
_cell.angle_gamma   90.00
#
_symmetry.space_group_name_H-M   'P 1'
#
loop_
_entity.id
_entity.type
_entity.pdbx_description
1 polymer ?
#
loop_
_entity_poly.entity_id
_entity_poly.type
_entity_poly.pdbx_seq_one_letter_code
_entity_poly.pdbx_strand_id
1 'polypeptide(L)'
;MVANYFSADFGWLRTRDGQPGARRSMRPGKKRDGYFSAEDIEEQAIAACTLVNERWPEFDHVFVYDNATMHRKRSAGALSARAMPKGISGTHTGKNKNPDANFLVPVNKHNADGSRMYNVHGTLLKENIQMTGASFADGSMQDLYF
;
A
#
# COMPACT_ATOMS: atom_id res chain seq x y z
N MET A 1 -15.78 -4.65 -7.77
CA MET A 1 -15.02 -3.43 -8.07
C MET A 1 -14.30 -3.64 -9.39
N VAL A 2 -14.42 -2.68 -10.29
CA VAL A 2 -13.62 -2.61 -11.52
C VAL A 2 -12.89 -1.28 -11.48
N ALA A 3 -11.56 -1.31 -11.59
CA ALA A 3 -10.73 -0.13 -11.75
C ALA A 3 -10.12 -0.16 -13.14
N ASN A 4 -10.18 0.95 -13.87
CA ASN A 4 -9.61 1.05 -15.21
C ASN A 4 -9.32 2.50 -15.58
N TYR A 5 -8.42 2.70 -16.54
CA TYR A 5 -8.13 4.00 -17.12
C TYR A 5 -8.83 4.16 -18.48
N PHE A 6 -9.26 5.38 -18.75
CA PHE A 6 -9.88 5.79 -20.00
C PHE A 6 -9.21 7.06 -20.49
N SER A 7 -8.85 7.09 -21.76
CA SER A 7 -8.42 8.29 -22.49
C SER A 7 -9.50 8.70 -23.48
N ALA A 8 -9.69 10.01 -23.67
CA ALA A 8 -10.61 10.52 -24.68
C ALA A 8 -10.16 10.15 -26.10
N ASP A 9 -8.84 10.15 -26.35
CA ASP A 9 -8.26 9.90 -27.67
C ASP A 9 -8.08 8.40 -27.95
N PHE A 10 -7.73 7.63 -26.91
CA PHE A 10 -7.34 6.22 -27.06
C PHE A 10 -8.36 5.22 -26.52
N GLY A 11 -9.41 5.72 -25.86
CA GLY A 11 -10.43 4.90 -25.22
C GLY A 11 -9.91 4.15 -23.98
N TRP A 12 -10.44 2.95 -23.75
CA TRP A 12 -10.04 2.12 -22.62
C TRP A 12 -8.62 1.57 -22.80
N LEU A 13 -7.77 1.75 -21.79
CA LEU A 13 -6.40 1.23 -21.77
C LEU A 13 -6.39 -0.30 -21.71
N ARG A 14 -6.27 -0.94 -22.88
CA ARG A 14 -6.24 -2.40 -23.08
C ARG A 14 -5.04 -2.82 -23.90
N THR A 15 -4.55 -4.04 -23.70
CA THR A 15 -3.52 -4.61 -24.57
C THR A 15 -4.08 -4.91 -25.95
N ARG A 16 -3.20 -5.13 -26.93
CA ARG A 16 -3.56 -5.43 -28.33
C ARG A 16 -4.39 -6.71 -28.45
N ASP A 17 -4.13 -7.67 -27.56
CA ASP A 17 -4.83 -8.97 -27.50
C ASP A 17 -6.15 -8.91 -26.74
N GLY A 18 -6.61 -7.72 -26.33
CA GLY A 18 -7.85 -7.54 -25.57
C GLY A 18 -7.76 -8.01 -24.11
N GLN A 19 -6.58 -8.43 -23.65
CA GLN A 19 -6.33 -8.78 -22.26
C GLN A 19 -6.36 -7.51 -21.36
N PRO A 20 -6.71 -7.66 -20.08
CA PRO A 20 -6.75 -6.53 -19.16
C PRO A 20 -5.32 -6.04 -18.89
N GLY A 21 -4.88 -4.99 -19.60
CA GLY A 21 -3.57 -4.36 -19.37
C GLY A 21 -3.52 -3.67 -18.01
N ALA A 22 -4.19 -2.52 -17.91
CA ALA A 22 -4.30 -1.76 -16.67
C ALA A 22 -5.65 -1.98 -15.93
N ARG A 23 -6.55 -2.79 -16.49
CA ARG A 23 -7.85 -3.06 -15.83
C ARG A 23 -7.64 -4.01 -14.65
N ARG A 24 -8.23 -3.68 -13.51
CA ARG A 24 -8.36 -4.58 -12.35
C ARG A 24 -9.82 -4.90 -12.11
N SER A 25 -10.12 -6.16 -11.81
CA SER A 25 -11.46 -6.62 -11.49
C SER A 25 -11.39 -7.51 -10.26
N MET A 26 -12.15 -7.17 -9.23
CA MET A 26 -12.18 -7.93 -7.99
C MET A 26 -13.56 -7.90 -7.34
N ARG A 27 -13.86 -8.91 -6.53
CA ARG A 27 -15.03 -8.97 -5.65
C ARG A 27 -14.59 -8.55 -4.25
N PRO A 28 -14.85 -7.30 -3.83
CA PRO A 28 -14.37 -6.83 -2.53
C PRO A 28 -15.07 -7.54 -1.36
N GLY A 29 -14.31 -7.86 -0.32
CA GLY A 29 -14.78 -8.39 0.96
C GLY A 29 -13.80 -9.35 1.65
N LYS A 30 -13.89 -9.43 2.98
CA LYS A 30 -13.03 -10.27 3.85
C LYS A 30 -13.06 -11.78 3.53
N LYS A 31 -14.15 -12.28 2.94
CA LYS A 31 -14.30 -13.68 2.47
C LYS A 31 -14.41 -13.78 0.94
N ARG A 32 -13.90 -12.78 0.23
CA ARG A 32 -13.86 -12.70 -1.22
C ARG A 32 -12.41 -12.40 -1.65
N ASP A 33 -12.21 -11.50 -2.60
CA ASP A 33 -10.90 -11.20 -3.18
C ASP A 33 -10.13 -10.14 -2.36
N GLY A 34 -10.55 -9.85 -1.12
CA GLY A 34 -9.94 -8.83 -0.27
C GLY A 34 -10.45 -7.41 -0.55
N TYR A 35 -9.59 -6.41 -0.38
CA TYR A 35 -9.89 -4.99 -0.65
C TYR A 35 -8.83 -4.43 -1.60
N PHE A 36 -9.19 -3.44 -2.43
CA PHE A 36 -8.25 -2.79 -3.33
C PHE A 36 -7.32 -1.90 -2.52
N SER A 37 -6.09 -2.35 -2.37
CA SER A 37 -5.06 -1.72 -1.55
C SER A 37 -4.33 -0.61 -2.30
N ALA A 38 -3.57 0.21 -1.57
CA ALA A 38 -2.76 1.25 -2.17
C ALA A 38 -1.69 0.67 -3.11
N GLU A 39 -1.12 -0.49 -2.79
CA GLU A 39 -0.14 -1.10 -3.71
C GLU A 39 -0.84 -1.66 -4.96
N ASP A 40 -2.10 -2.12 -4.88
CA ASP A 40 -2.84 -2.54 -6.08
C ASP A 40 -3.10 -1.34 -7.00
N ILE A 41 -3.29 -0.14 -6.43
CA ILE A 41 -3.36 1.13 -7.18
C ILE A 41 -2.02 1.44 -7.85
N GLU A 42 -0.91 1.31 -7.12
CA GLU A 42 0.44 1.51 -7.65
C GLU A 42 0.74 0.52 -8.81
N GLU A 43 0.48 -0.77 -8.62
CA GLU A 43 0.62 -1.79 -9.65
C GLU A 43 -0.25 -1.51 -10.87
N GLN A 44 -1.48 -1.03 -10.66
CA GLN A 44 -2.37 -0.63 -11.75
C GLN A 44 -1.81 0.57 -12.53
N ALA A 45 -1.30 1.58 -11.82
CA ALA A 45 -0.72 2.77 -12.42
C ALA A 45 0.55 2.44 -13.22
N ILE A 46 1.44 1.62 -12.67
CA ILE A 46 2.66 1.17 -13.38
C ILE A 46 2.26 0.43 -14.66
N ALA A 47 1.31 -0.51 -14.59
CA ALA A 47 0.84 -1.23 -15.77
C ALA A 47 0.23 -0.29 -16.83
N ALA A 48 -0.45 0.78 -16.40
CA ALA A 48 -0.98 1.79 -17.31
C ALA A 48 0.12 2.61 -17.97
N CYS A 49 1.13 3.05 -17.20
CA CYS A 49 2.30 3.78 -17.71
C CYS A 49 3.07 2.95 -18.74
N THR A 50 3.36 1.68 -18.43
CA THR A 50 4.02 0.77 -19.38
C THR A 50 3.22 0.64 -20.66
N LEU A 51 1.90 0.44 -20.56
CA LEU A 51 1.04 0.26 -21.73
C LEU A 51 0.98 1.49 -22.64
N VAL A 52 0.88 2.70 -22.07
CA VAL A 52 0.81 3.92 -22.89
C VAL A 52 2.16 4.24 -23.54
N ASN A 53 3.27 3.98 -22.84
CA ASN A 53 4.61 4.16 -23.39
C ASN A 53 4.90 3.18 -24.53
N GLU A 54 4.41 1.94 -24.44
CA GLU A 54 4.55 0.96 -25.53
C GLU A 54 3.70 1.29 -26.75
N ARG A 55 2.50 1.85 -26.54
CA ARG A 55 1.49 1.97 -27.59
C ARG A 55 1.42 3.35 -28.24
N TRP A 56 1.72 4.39 -27.48
CA TRP A 56 1.62 5.79 -27.86
C TRP A 56 2.83 6.58 -27.32
N PRO A 57 4.08 6.15 -27.63
CA PRO A 57 5.29 6.80 -27.13
C PRO A 57 5.44 8.27 -27.56
N GLU A 58 4.74 8.67 -28.62
CA GLU A 58 4.78 10.02 -29.17
C GLU A 58 3.92 11.04 -28.40
N PHE A 59 3.13 10.59 -27.44
CA PHE A 59 2.25 11.44 -26.64
C PHE A 59 2.74 11.56 -25.20
N ASP A 60 2.59 12.75 -24.62
CA ASP A 60 2.71 12.95 -23.18
C ASP A 60 1.41 12.49 -22.49
N HIS A 61 1.53 11.56 -21.55
CA HIS A 61 0.38 10.96 -20.85
C HIS A 61 0.21 11.57 -19.46
N VAL A 62 -0.96 12.16 -19.19
CA VAL A 62 -1.35 12.64 -17.86
C VAL A 62 -2.37 11.70 -17.24
N PHE A 63 -2.00 11.06 -16.14
CA PHE A 63 -2.90 10.18 -15.40
C PHE A 63 -3.60 10.95 -14.28
N VAL A 64 -4.93 10.92 -14.30
CA VAL A 64 -5.76 11.44 -13.21
C VAL A 64 -6.40 10.26 -12.51
N TYR A 65 -6.17 10.16 -11.20
CA TYR A 65 -6.79 9.14 -10.36
C TYR A 65 -7.75 9.82 -9.39
N ASP A 66 -9.03 9.50 -9.51
CA ASP A 66 -10.03 9.95 -8.54
C ASP A 66 -9.89 9.11 -7.26
N ASN A 67 -9.02 9.57 -6.35
CA ASN A 67 -8.88 8.97 -5.04
C ASN A 67 -9.74 9.73 -4.03
N ALA A 68 -10.41 9.01 -3.12
CA ALA A 68 -11.05 9.69 -2.01
C ALA A 68 -9.97 10.39 -1.15
N THR A 69 -10.21 11.65 -0.80
CA THR A 69 -9.25 12.53 -0.09
C THR A 69 -8.69 11.96 1.20
N MET A 70 -9.36 10.96 1.80
CA MET A 70 -8.95 10.28 3.02
C MET A 70 -8.00 9.08 2.81
N HIS A 71 -7.68 8.69 1.57
CA HIS A 71 -6.88 7.49 1.26
C HIS A 71 -5.43 7.79 0.88
N ARG A 72 -4.87 8.95 1.25
CA ARG A 72 -3.43 9.20 1.08
C ARG A 72 -2.64 8.27 1.99
N LYS A 73 -2.02 7.24 1.41
CA LYS A 73 -1.10 6.34 2.12
C LYS A 73 0.09 7.14 2.64
N ARG A 74 0.40 6.98 3.92
CA ARG A 74 1.64 7.49 4.51
C ARG A 74 2.75 6.44 4.34
N SER A 75 4.01 6.83 4.51
CA SER A 75 5.11 5.86 4.54
C SER A 75 4.82 4.79 5.59
N ALA A 76 5.34 3.58 5.36
CA ALA A 76 5.02 2.42 6.19
C ALA A 76 5.36 2.63 7.68
N GLY A 77 6.45 3.35 7.96
CA GLY A 77 6.88 3.71 9.31
C GLY A 77 6.34 5.05 9.83
N ALA A 78 5.50 5.77 9.08
CA ALA A 78 5.04 7.10 9.49
C ALA A 78 4.32 7.06 10.83
N LEU A 79 4.59 8.08 11.66
CA LEU A 79 3.85 8.34 12.89
C LEU A 79 2.33 8.29 12.66
N SER A 80 1.69 7.39 13.40
CA SER A 80 0.25 7.19 13.42
C SER A 80 -0.25 7.29 14.85
N ALA A 81 -1.05 8.32 15.14
CA ALA A 81 -1.70 8.47 16.43
C ALA A 81 -2.62 7.28 16.80
N ARG A 82 -3.02 6.45 15.81
CA ARG A 82 -3.77 5.20 16.07
C ARG A 82 -2.88 4.06 16.58
N ALA A 83 -1.59 4.07 16.24
CA ALA A 83 -0.64 3.03 16.61
C ALA A 83 0.24 3.43 17.81
N MET A 84 0.12 4.66 18.30
CA MET A 84 0.80 5.08 19.53
C MET A 84 0.13 4.40 20.74
N PRO A 85 0.92 3.69 21.59
CA PRO A 85 0.41 3.18 22.85
C PRO A 85 -0.14 4.32 23.71
N LYS A 86 -1.32 4.11 24.29
CA LYS A 86 -1.84 5.01 25.34
C LYS A 86 -1.19 4.78 26.72
N GLY A 87 -0.36 3.74 26.87
CA GLY A 87 0.25 3.36 28.13
C GLY A 87 1.56 2.59 27.95
N ILE A 88 2.27 2.40 29.07
CA ILE A 88 3.54 1.67 29.11
C ILE A 88 3.33 0.24 28.57
N SER A 89 4.31 -0.25 27.82
CA SER A 89 4.33 -1.60 27.28
C SER A 89 4.00 -2.63 28.36
N GLY A 90 3.04 -3.52 28.07
CA GLY A 90 2.53 -4.50 29.03
C GLY A 90 1.23 -4.15 29.77
N THR A 91 0.62 -2.99 29.53
CA THR A 91 -0.72 -2.66 30.08
C THR A 91 -1.82 -2.64 29.03
N HIS A 92 -2.29 -3.83 28.66
CA HIS A 92 -3.73 -4.02 28.48
C HIS A 92 -4.18 -5.02 29.53
N THR A 93 -4.98 -4.54 30.49
CA THR A 93 -5.73 -5.32 31.46
C THR A 93 -6.41 -6.51 30.79
N GLY A 94 -5.75 -7.67 30.81
CA GLY A 94 -6.17 -8.90 30.12
C GLY A 94 -5.07 -9.96 30.15
N LYS A 95 -5.46 -11.25 30.02
CA LYS A 95 -4.63 -12.44 30.27
C LYS A 95 -3.39 -12.63 29.37
N ASN A 96 -3.12 -11.74 28.42
CA ASN A 96 -1.97 -11.83 27.50
C ASN A 96 -0.99 -10.68 27.74
N LYS A 97 -0.02 -10.90 28.62
CA LYS A 97 1.13 -10.01 28.83
C LYS A 97 2.15 -10.23 27.70
N ASN A 98 1.93 -9.64 26.53
CA ASN A 98 3.01 -9.50 25.55
C ASN A 98 3.71 -8.16 25.80
N PRO A 99 4.98 -8.15 26.26
CA PRO A 99 5.72 -6.91 26.51
C PRO A 99 5.88 -6.08 25.23
N ASP A 100 5.78 -6.68 24.04
CA ASP A 100 5.94 -5.98 22.77
C ASP A 100 4.61 -5.63 22.08
N ALA A 101 3.46 -5.82 22.77
CA ALA A 101 2.14 -5.70 22.16
C ALA A 101 1.86 -4.34 21.49
N ASN A 102 2.55 -3.29 21.93
CA ASN A 102 2.33 -1.91 21.48
C ASN A 102 3.54 -1.29 20.77
N PHE A 103 4.58 -2.08 20.48
CA PHE A 103 5.76 -1.60 19.77
C PHE A 103 5.76 -2.06 18.31
N LEU A 104 6.43 -1.27 17.47
CA LEU A 104 6.63 -1.50 16.04
C LEU A 104 5.33 -1.39 15.21
N VAL A 105 5.48 -1.24 13.91
CA VAL A 105 4.37 -1.19 12.94
C VAL A 105 4.40 -2.46 12.10
N PRO A 106 3.32 -3.26 12.09
CA PRO A 106 3.23 -4.43 11.22
C PRO A 106 2.99 -3.98 9.78
N VAL A 107 3.93 -4.29 8.90
CA VAL A 107 3.88 -3.99 7.46
C VAL A 107 3.92 -5.28 6.65
N ASN A 108 3.47 -5.23 5.40
CA ASN A 108 3.58 -6.39 4.51
C ASN A 108 5.07 -6.62 4.21
N LYS A 109 5.49 -7.88 4.26
CA LYS A 109 6.88 -8.26 3.98
C LYS A 109 7.11 -8.35 2.47
N HIS A 110 8.22 -7.81 2.02
CA HIS A 110 8.65 -7.83 0.63
C HIS A 110 9.93 -8.69 0.46
N ASN A 111 10.07 -9.33 -0.70
CA ASN A 111 11.29 -10.00 -1.13
C ASN A 111 12.36 -8.97 -1.54
N ALA A 112 13.59 -9.43 -1.80
CA ALA A 112 14.68 -8.59 -2.32
C ALA A 112 14.28 -7.82 -3.59
N ASP A 113 13.42 -8.41 -4.42
CA ASP A 113 12.92 -7.80 -5.67
C ASP A 113 11.72 -6.85 -5.46
N GLY A 114 11.36 -6.53 -4.20
CA GLY A 114 10.21 -5.68 -3.86
C GLY A 114 8.84 -6.37 -3.99
N SER A 115 8.79 -7.63 -4.41
CA SER A 115 7.53 -8.39 -4.52
C SER A 115 7.00 -8.85 -3.17
N ARG A 116 5.66 -8.86 -3.01
CA ARG A 116 4.99 -9.29 -1.76
C ARG A 116 5.28 -10.76 -1.43
N MET A 117 5.57 -11.04 -0.17
CA MET A 117 5.73 -12.41 0.33
C MET A 117 4.40 -12.98 0.83
N TYR A 118 4.09 -14.21 0.44
CA TYR A 118 2.91 -14.95 0.88
C TYR A 118 3.33 -16.20 1.63
N ASN A 119 2.53 -16.60 2.63
CA ASN A 119 2.68 -17.89 3.27
C ASN A 119 2.14 -19.01 2.35
N VAL A 120 2.34 -20.27 2.76
CA VAL A 120 1.87 -21.46 2.02
C VAL A 120 0.35 -21.46 1.82
N HIS A 121 -0.39 -20.72 2.65
CA HIS A 121 -1.85 -20.58 2.58
C HIS A 121 -2.32 -19.35 1.78
N GLY A 122 -1.41 -18.64 1.09
CA GLY A 122 -1.74 -17.45 0.28
C GLY A 122 -2.04 -16.18 1.08
N THR A 123 -1.72 -16.15 2.37
CA THR A 123 -1.84 -14.95 3.21
C THR A 123 -0.55 -14.14 3.17
N LEU A 124 -0.64 -12.81 3.08
CA LEU A 124 0.51 -11.92 3.12
C LEU A 124 1.31 -12.11 4.42
N LEU A 125 2.61 -12.35 4.28
CA LEU A 125 3.54 -12.31 5.40
C LEU A 125 3.71 -10.86 5.85
N LYS A 126 3.83 -10.68 7.16
CA LYS A 126 4.07 -9.38 7.77
C LYS A 126 5.38 -9.38 8.54
N GLU A 127 5.99 -8.21 8.61
CA GLU A 127 7.12 -7.94 9.48
C GLU A 127 6.87 -6.67 10.29
N ASN A 128 7.59 -6.53 11.40
CA ASN A 128 7.47 -5.38 12.27
C ASN A 128 8.64 -4.42 12.00
N ILE A 129 8.32 -3.17 11.69
CA ILE A 129 9.32 -2.10 11.50
C ILE A 129 9.20 -1.04 12.58
N GLN A 130 10.27 -0.31 12.84
CA GLN A 130 10.22 0.85 13.72
C GLN A 130 9.43 2.00 13.07
N MET A 131 8.64 2.70 13.88
CA MET A 131 8.10 4.01 13.53
C MET A 131 9.25 5.00 13.30
N THR A 132 9.05 5.91 12.36
CA THR A 132 10.01 6.93 11.95
C THR A 132 9.31 8.26 11.66
N GLY A 133 10.10 9.31 11.43
CA GLY A 133 9.61 10.63 11.04
C GLY A 133 9.36 11.59 12.20
N ALA A 134 9.85 11.27 13.41
CA ALA A 134 10.00 12.24 14.49
C ALA A 134 11.35 12.95 14.36
N SER A 135 11.36 14.25 14.64
CA SER A 135 12.57 15.06 14.67
C SER A 135 12.54 15.97 15.89
N PHE A 136 13.70 16.20 16.51
CA PHE A 136 13.87 17.23 17.51
C PHE A 136 13.76 18.64 16.89
N ALA A 137 13.70 19.67 17.74
CA ALA A 137 13.60 21.07 17.30
C ALA A 137 14.81 21.53 16.48
N ASP A 138 15.96 20.89 16.64
CA ASP A 138 17.18 21.12 15.86
C ASP A 138 17.20 20.39 14.50
N GLY A 139 16.13 19.64 14.18
CA GLY A 139 15.99 18.87 12.94
C GLY A 139 16.65 17.49 12.96
N SER A 140 17.33 17.11 14.04
CA SER A 140 17.88 15.75 14.17
C SER A 140 16.76 14.72 14.35
N MET A 141 16.97 13.50 13.83
CA MET A 141 15.98 12.43 13.93
C MET A 141 15.84 11.98 15.39
N GLN A 142 14.61 11.94 15.87
CA GLN A 142 14.29 11.44 17.20
C GLN A 142 13.95 9.96 17.12
N ASP A 143 14.69 9.12 17.84
CA ASP A 143 14.32 7.72 18.02
C ASP A 143 13.02 7.63 18.84
N LEU A 144 12.11 6.78 18.40
CA LEU A 144 10.80 6.57 19.00
C LEU A 144 10.76 5.36 19.92
N TYR A 145 11.85 4.60 19.97
CA TYR A 145 12.02 3.41 20.78
C TYR A 145 13.20 3.68 21.73
N PHE A 146 12.97 3.46 23.02
CA PHE A 146 13.95 3.65 24.09
C PHE A 146 13.95 2.45 25.03
#